data_AF-A0A2N5IBT8-F1
#
_entry.id   AF-A0A2N5IBT8-F1
#
_cell.length_a   1.000
_cell.length_b   1.000
_cell.length_c   1.000
_cell.angle_alpha   90.00
_cell.angle_beta   90.00
_cell.angle_gamma   90.00
#
_symmetry.space_group_name_H-M   'P 1'
#
loop_
_entity.id
_entity.type
_entity.pdbx_description
1 polymer ?
#
loop_
_entity_poly.entity_id
_entity_poly.type
_entity_poly.pdbx_seq_one_letter_code
_entity_poly.pdbx_strand_id
1 'polypeptide(L)'
;MFKKVKEYEGSRNIVVEDEAYGTDEVTLKWDGCIDYRMGSNGVKPSEDETGENTDYIHICDIDEMIEKLQALKEMGIKHFNNEYWKEEEKE
;
A
#
# COMPACT_ATOMS: atom_id res chain seq x y z
N MET A 1 12.72 -0.10 1.05
CA MET A 1 12.86 0.79 2.23
C MET A 1 12.30 2.13 1.80
N PHE A 2 11.20 2.56 2.43
CA PHE A 2 10.56 3.84 2.12
C PHE A 2 11.51 5.02 2.34
N LYS A 3 11.62 5.87 1.33
CA LYS A 3 12.35 7.13 1.37
C LYS A 3 11.34 8.28 1.43
N LYS A 4 11.56 9.21 2.35
CA LYS A 4 10.79 10.46 2.39
C LYS A 4 11.14 11.30 1.17
N VAL A 5 10.12 11.64 0.37
CA VAL A 5 10.29 12.42 -0.87
C VAL A 5 9.75 13.83 -0.72
N LYS A 6 8.71 14.02 0.09
CA LYS A 6 8.10 15.34 0.30
C LYS A 6 7.46 15.48 1.68
N GLU A 7 7.46 16.69 2.20
CA GLU A 7 6.70 17.10 3.37
C GLU A 7 5.89 18.35 3.03
N TYR A 8 4.60 18.35 3.37
CA TYR A 8 3.74 19.50 3.14
C TYR A 8 3.65 20.33 4.42
N GLU A 9 4.34 21.47 4.46
CA GLU A 9 4.46 22.35 5.63
C GLU A 9 3.11 22.83 6.19
N GLY A 10 2.07 22.90 5.36
CA GLY A 10 0.71 23.30 5.77
C GLY A 10 -0.17 22.18 6.32
N SER A 11 -0.01 20.93 5.87
CA SER A 11 -0.85 19.80 6.28
C SER A 11 -0.16 18.83 7.22
N ARG A 12 1.16 18.95 7.43
CA ARG A 12 1.99 18.00 8.21
C ARG A 12 1.93 16.56 7.68
N ASN A 13 1.57 16.39 6.41
CA ASN A 13 1.60 15.09 5.75
C ASN A 13 3.00 14.83 5.19
N ILE A 14 3.44 13.57 5.26
CA ILE A 14 4.69 13.09 4.70
C ILE A 14 4.38 12.18 3.52
N VAL A 15 4.98 12.46 2.36
CA VAL A 15 4.95 11.55 1.22
C VAL A 15 6.22 10.72 1.23
N VAL A 16 6.04 9.41 1.16
CA VAL A 16 7.12 8.44 1.03
C VAL A 16 6.94 7.66 -0.26
N GLU A 17 8.06 7.37 -0.92
CA GLU A 17 8.14 6.46 -2.06
C GLU A 17 9.04 5.28 -1.65
N ASP A 18 8.73 4.06 -2.08
CA ASP A 18 9.63 2.93 -1.86
C ASP A 18 10.39 2.58 -3.14
N GLU A 19 11.72 2.56 -3.06
CA GLU A 19 12.55 2.05 -4.15
C GLU A 19 12.32 0.54 -4.41
N ALA A 20 11.77 -0.21 -3.44
CA ALA A 20 11.49 -1.64 -3.52
C ALA A 20 10.10 -2.00 -4.07
N TYR A 21 9.12 -1.07 -4.02
CA TYR A 21 7.73 -1.32 -4.47
C TYR A 21 7.36 -0.52 -5.73
N GLY A 22 8.35 -0.01 -6.48
CA GLY A 22 8.15 0.50 -7.84
C GLY A 22 7.47 1.88 -7.91
N THR A 23 6.26 1.93 -8.47
CA THR A 23 5.52 3.17 -8.82
C THR A 23 4.62 3.71 -7.71
N ASP A 24 4.61 3.06 -6.55
CA ASP A 24 3.71 3.37 -5.46
C ASP A 24 3.98 4.72 -4.79
N GLU A 25 2.90 5.38 -4.35
CA GLU A 25 2.95 6.64 -3.61
C GLU A 25 2.16 6.53 -2.31
N VAL A 26 2.85 6.68 -1.17
CA VAL A 26 2.23 6.59 0.16
C VAL A 26 2.28 7.95 0.84
N THR A 27 1.13 8.40 1.35
CA THR A 27 1.05 9.60 2.20
C THR A 27 0.69 9.21 3.63
N LEU A 28 1.58 9.52 4.55
CA LEU A 28 1.34 9.45 6.00
C LEU A 28 0.78 10.79 6.47
N LYS A 29 -0.41 10.76 7.09
CA LYS A 29 -1.09 11.95 7.57
C LYS A 29 -0.86 12.15 9.07
N TRP A 30 -0.94 13.40 9.51
CA TRP A 30 -0.71 13.78 10.91
C TRP A 30 -1.73 13.18 11.89
N ASP A 31 -2.91 12.81 11.39
CA ASP A 31 -4.00 12.21 12.14
C ASP A 31 -3.86 10.68 12.30
N GLY A 32 -2.76 10.10 11.82
CA GLY A 32 -2.49 8.67 11.87
C GLY A 32 -3.05 7.90 10.67
N CYS A 33 -3.75 8.56 9.75
CA CYS A 33 -4.23 7.91 8.54
C CYS A 33 -3.15 7.80 7.46
N ILE A 34 -3.32 6.83 6.57
CA ILE A 34 -2.43 6.48 5.47
C ILE A 34 -3.26 6.45 4.19
N ASP A 35 -2.77 7.15 3.18
CA ASP A 35 -3.23 7.00 1.80
C ASP A 35 -2.17 6.21 1.05
N TYR A 36 -2.48 4.95 0.73
CA TYR A 36 -1.63 4.11 -0.11
C TYR A 36 -2.21 4.08 -1.52
N ARG A 37 -1.52 4.72 -2.47
CA ARG A 37 -1.80 4.63 -3.90
C ARG A 37 -0.80 3.71 -4.57
N MET A 38 -1.29 2.63 -5.20
CA MET A 38 -0.47 1.63 -5.87
C MET A 38 -0.52 1.87 -7.37
N GLY A 39 0.64 2.11 -7.97
CA GLY A 39 0.75 2.33 -9.41
C GLY A 39 0.93 1.01 -10.15
N SER A 40 0.27 0.84 -11.28
CA SER A 40 0.39 -0.33 -12.14
C SER A 40 0.85 0.06 -13.54
N ASN A 41 1.29 -0.93 -14.33
CA ASN A 41 1.77 -0.73 -15.71
C ASN A 41 2.94 0.27 -15.85
N GLY A 42 3.69 0.51 -14.77
CA GLY A 42 4.79 1.47 -14.75
C GLY A 42 4.35 2.94 -14.72
N VAL A 43 3.07 3.22 -14.45
CA VAL A 43 2.52 4.57 -14.30
C VAL A 43 2.48 4.93 -12.82
N LYS A 44 3.03 6.09 -12.44
CA LYS A 44 2.89 6.60 -11.07
C LYS A 44 1.46 7.11 -10.81
N PRO A 45 0.92 6.95 -9.59
CA PRO A 45 -0.38 7.51 -9.22
C PRO A 45 -0.53 9.02 -9.45
N SER A 46 0.55 9.80 -9.33
CA SER A 46 0.51 11.24 -9.63
C SER A 46 0.46 11.58 -11.12
N GLU A 47 0.75 10.62 -12.00
CA GLU A 47 0.78 10.75 -13.46
C GLU A 47 -0.43 10.08 -14.13
N ASP A 48 -1.20 9.27 -13.40
CA ASP A 48 -2.39 8.59 -13.91
C ASP A 48 -3.60 9.51 -13.97
N GLU A 49 -3.78 10.19 -15.10
CA GLU A 49 -4.93 11.08 -15.34
C GLU A 49 -6.26 10.33 -15.45
N THR A 50 -6.22 9.03 -15.75
CA THR A 50 -7.41 8.20 -16.00
C THR A 50 -7.93 7.50 -14.76
N GLY A 51 -7.05 7.24 -13.80
CA GLY A 51 -7.31 6.40 -12.63
C GLY A 51 -7.37 4.90 -12.93
N GLU A 52 -7.15 4.48 -14.18
CA GLU A 52 -7.20 3.06 -14.59
C GLU A 52 -5.95 2.29 -14.16
N ASN A 53 -4.86 2.97 -13.86
CA ASN A 53 -3.59 2.37 -13.48
C ASN A 53 -3.27 2.54 -12.00
N THR A 54 -4.23 3.05 -11.21
CA THR A 54 -4.02 3.40 -9.81
C THR A 54 -5.05 2.73 -8.93
N ASP A 55 -4.59 1.82 -8.07
CA ASP A 55 -5.38 1.34 -6.95
C ASP A 55 -5.16 2.24 -5.73
N TYR A 56 -6.17 2.36 -4.88
CA TYR A 56 -6.13 3.23 -3.71
C TYR A 56 -6.74 2.57 -2.47
N ILE A 57 -6.00 2.65 -1.36
CA ILE A 57 -6.46 2.22 -0.03
C ILE A 57 -6.26 3.38 0.95
N HIS A 58 -7.32 3.70 1.67
CA HIS A 58 -7.30 4.61 2.81
C HIS A 58 -7.36 3.81 4.12
N ILE A 59 -6.42 4.05 5.03
CA ILE A 59 -6.29 3.31 6.29
C ILE A 59 -6.15 4.32 7.43
N CYS A 60 -7.07 4.31 8.40
CA CYS A 60 -6.93 5.12 9.62
C CYS A 60 -6.64 4.31 10.88
N ASP A 61 -6.83 2.99 10.82
CA ASP A 61 -6.45 2.04 11.86
C ASP A 61 -5.63 0.94 11.20
N ILE A 62 -4.30 1.09 11.22
CA ILE A 62 -3.40 0.17 10.53
C ILE A 62 -3.36 -1.20 11.20
N ASP A 63 -3.45 -1.24 12.52
CA ASP A 63 -3.39 -2.49 13.28
C ASP A 63 -4.63 -3.33 13.01
N GLU A 64 -5.83 -2.73 13.07
CA GLU A 64 -7.07 -3.43 12.73
C GLU A 64 -7.09 -3.88 11.25
N MET A 65 -6.55 -3.07 10.34
CA MET A 65 -6.45 -3.44 8.92
C MET A 65 -5.50 -4.62 8.71
N ILE A 66 -4.35 -4.66 9.40
CA ILE A 66 -3.42 -5.79 9.35
C ILE A 66 -4.11 -7.07 9.82
N GLU A 67 -4.81 -7.03 10.95
CA GLU A 67 -5.53 -8.20 11.48
C GLU A 67 -6.58 -8.71 10.48
N LYS A 68 -7.37 -7.79 9.89
CA LYS A 68 -8.37 -8.14 8.86
C LYS A 68 -7.74 -8.78 7.63
N LEU A 69 -6.64 -8.21 7.11
CA LEU A 69 -5.96 -8.72 5.92
C LEU A 69 -5.33 -10.09 6.17
N GLN A 70 -4.72 -10.30 7.35
CA GLN A 70 -4.19 -11.60 7.75
C GLN A 70 -5.31 -12.67 7.84
N ALA A 71 -6.44 -12.34 8.47
CA ALA A 71 -7.58 -13.25 8.54
C ALA A 71 -8.15 -13.61 7.15
N LEU A 72 -8.23 -12.64 6.23
CA LEU A 72 -8.65 -12.89 4.84
C LEU A 72 -7.66 -13.82 4.11
N LYS A 73 -6.36 -13.64 4.33
CA LYS A 73 -5.32 -14.52 3.79
C LYS A 73 -5.49 -15.95 4.29
N GLU A 74 -5.70 -16.15 5.59
CA GLU A 74 -5.95 -17.48 6.18
C GLU A 74 -7.20 -18.15 5.58
N MET A 75 -8.28 -17.40 5.37
CA MET A 75 -9.47 -17.91 4.69
C MET A 75 -9.18 -18.35 3.26
N GLY A 76 -8.41 -17.55 2.51
CA GLY A 76 -7.97 -17.88 1.15
C GLY A 76 -7.12 -19.15 1.11
N ILE A 77 -6.15 -19.28 2.01
CA ILE A 77 -5.33 -20.49 2.19
C ILE A 77 -6.23 -21.71 2.46
N LYS A 78 -7.14 -21.60 3.42
CA LYS A 78 -8.02 -22.70 3.83
C LYS A 78 -8.96 -23.14 2.70
N HIS A 79 -9.46 -22.19 1.91
CA HIS A 79 -10.43 -22.49 0.85
C HIS A 79 -9.78 -22.98 -0.44
N PHE A 80 -8.72 -22.31 -0.92
CA PHE A 80 -8.12 -22.60 -2.22
C PHE A 80 -6.87 -23.48 -2.13
N ASN A 81 -6.12 -23.42 -1.01
CA ASN A 81 -4.95 -24.25 -0.70
C ASN A 81 -3.91 -24.36 -1.85
N ASN A 82 -3.72 -23.28 -2.62
CA ASN A 82 -2.81 -23.25 -3.77
C ASN A 82 -1.58 -22.37 -3.49
N GLU A 83 -0.66 -22.34 -4.46
CA GLU A 83 0.62 -21.61 -4.37
C GLU A 83 0.45 -20.08 -4.23
N TYR A 84 -0.61 -19.49 -4.76
CA TYR A 84 -0.84 -18.03 -4.69
C TYR A 84 -1.15 -17.54 -3.26
N TRP A 85 -1.63 -18.42 -2.39
CA TRP A 85 -1.99 -18.08 -1.01
C TRP A 85 -0.93 -18.51 0.01
N LYS A 86 -0.02 -19.42 -0.37
CA LYS A 86 1.03 -19.96 0.51
C LYS A 86 2.28 -19.11 0.32
N GLU A 87 2.84 -18.56 1.40
CA GLU A 87 4.16 -17.92 1.34
C GLU A 87 5.21 -18.96 0.93
N GLU A 88 6.04 -18.62 -0.06
CA GLU A 88 7.35 -19.25 -0.17
C GLU A 88 8.16 -18.81 1.05
N GLU A 89 8.43 -19.73 1.99
CA GLU A 89 9.50 -19.56 2.96
C GLU A 89 10.80 -19.38 2.18
N LYS A 90 11.21 -18.13 1.94
CA LYS A 90 12.54 -17.83 1.44
C LYS A 90 13.48 -17.84 2.64
N GLU A 91 14.13 -18.99 2.84
CA GLU A 91 15.31 -19.17 3.71
C GLU A 91 16.46 -18.20 3.35
#